data_AF-A0A9E0VQN5-F1
#
_entry.id   AF-A0A9E0VQN5-F1
#
_cell.length_a   1.000
_cell.length_b   1.000
_cell.length_c   1.000
_cell.angle_alpha   90.00
_cell.angle_beta   90.00
_cell.angle_gamma   90.00
#
_symmetry.space_group_name_H-M   'P 1'
#
loop_
_entity.id
_entity.type
_entity.pdbx_description
1 polymer ?
#
loop_
_entity_poly.entity_id
_entity_poly.type
_entity_poly.pdbx_seq_one_letter_code
_entity_poly.pdbx_strand_id
1 'polypeptide(L)'
;MTLTAKLLGDCSPYIYNLVYDIDVRLLFIECLENPSDSEPALRIVFPDIVSYSEKNQSEALDDELMDDLVSMDWSGDNKVTILSCKKEILLELTGQPFSEKIS
;
A
#
# COMPACT_ATOMS: atom_id res chain seq x y z
N MET A 1 2.04 -5.84 17.18
CA MET A 1 1.37 -6.32 15.94
C MET A 1 1.72 -5.30 14.88
N THR A 2 2.31 -5.71 13.76
CA THR A 2 2.77 -4.78 12.71
C THR A 2 1.57 -4.19 11.98
N LEU A 3 1.72 -2.99 11.40
CA LEU A 3 0.65 -2.36 10.62
C LEU A 3 0.26 -3.24 9.42
N THR A 4 1.24 -3.92 8.82
CA THR A 4 1.03 -4.93 7.77
C THR A 4 0.05 -6.01 8.21
N ALA A 5 0.32 -6.69 9.33
CA ALA A 5 -0.54 -7.76 9.82
C ALA A 5 -1.96 -7.27 10.18
N LYS A 6 -2.08 -6.00 10.59
CA LYS A 6 -3.38 -5.39 10.91
C LYS A 6 -4.21 -5.08 9.66
N LEU A 7 -3.59 -4.54 8.62
CA LEU A 7 -4.29 -4.04 7.43
C LEU A 7 -4.45 -5.10 6.35
N LEU A 8 -3.38 -5.85 6.04
CA LEU A 8 -3.39 -6.90 5.03
C LEU A 8 -4.11 -8.16 5.55
N GLY A 9 -3.96 -8.48 6.84
CA GLY A 9 -4.56 -9.66 7.44
C GLY A 9 -4.11 -10.95 6.74
N ASP A 10 -5.08 -11.74 6.28
CA ASP A 10 -4.86 -13.01 5.57
C ASP A 10 -4.87 -12.85 4.03
N CYS A 11 -4.98 -11.61 3.52
CA CYS A 11 -4.97 -11.36 2.07
C CYS A 11 -3.55 -11.51 1.51
N SER A 12 -3.46 -11.94 0.24
CA SER A 12 -2.17 -12.06 -0.43
C SER A 12 -1.56 -10.68 -0.70
N PRO A 13 -0.22 -10.56 -0.70
CA PRO A 13 0.47 -9.27 -0.85
C PRO A 13 0.48 -8.72 -2.29
N TYR A 14 -0.19 -9.37 -3.23
CA TYR A 14 -0.18 -9.02 -4.65
C TYR A 14 -0.87 -7.67 -4.88
N ILE A 15 -0.13 -6.66 -5.32
CA ILE A 15 -0.67 -5.33 -5.58
C ILE A 15 -1.35 -5.32 -6.95
N TYR A 16 -2.66 -5.11 -6.96
CA TYR A 16 -3.45 -4.86 -8.16
C TYR A 16 -3.32 -3.40 -8.59
N ASN A 17 -3.58 -2.47 -7.66
CA ASN A 17 -3.48 -1.03 -7.88
C ASN A 17 -2.82 -0.36 -6.67
N LEU A 18 -1.98 0.63 -6.95
CA LEU A 18 -1.48 1.57 -5.96
C LEU A 18 -1.69 2.96 -6.51
N VAL A 19 -2.60 3.71 -5.88
CA VAL A 19 -3.01 5.03 -6.38
C VAL A 19 -2.95 6.04 -5.25
N TYR A 20 -2.28 7.15 -5.50
CA TYR A 20 -2.32 8.34 -4.67
C TYR A 20 -3.15 9.41 -5.38
N ASP A 21 -4.25 9.81 -4.77
CA ASP A 21 -5.08 10.92 -5.21
C ASP A 21 -4.75 12.17 -4.39
N ILE A 22 -4.15 13.16 -5.06
CA ILE A 22 -3.71 14.40 -4.44
C ILE A 22 -4.87 15.36 -4.13
N ASP A 23 -5.98 15.25 -4.86
CA ASP A 23 -7.13 16.16 -4.70
C ASP A 23 -7.88 15.82 -3.40
N VAL A 24 -8.01 14.52 -3.09
CA VAL A 24 -8.60 14.04 -1.82
C VAL A 24 -7.58 13.68 -0.75
N ARG A 25 -6.28 13.79 -1.04
CA ARG A 25 -5.17 13.47 -0.12
C ARG A 25 -5.28 12.06 0.46
N LEU A 26 -5.50 11.09 -0.41
CA LEU A 26 -5.72 9.70 -0.04
C LEU A 26 -4.85 8.78 -0.91
N LEU A 27 -4.19 7.82 -0.27
CA LEU A 27 -3.53 6.71 -0.96
C LEU A 27 -4.32 5.44 -0.68
N PHE A 28 -4.54 4.64 -1.72
CA PHE A 28 -5.06 3.29 -1.54
C PHE A 28 -4.22 2.25 -2.27
N ILE A 29 -4.19 1.05 -1.68
CA ILE A 29 -3.56 -0.14 -2.24
C ILE A 29 -4.64 -1.20 -2.34
N GLU A 30 -4.87 -1.72 -3.54
CA GLU A 30 -5.76 -2.84 -3.78
C GLU A 30 -4.94 -4.11 -3.93
N CYS A 31 -5.32 -5.15 -3.20
CA CYS A 31 -4.65 -6.45 -3.18
C CYS A 31 -5.53 -7.55 -3.78
N LEU A 32 -4.91 -8.45 -4.55
CA LEU A 32 -5.55 -9.68 -5.05
C LEU A 32 -5.45 -10.81 -4.01
N GLU A 33 -6.40 -11.74 -4.02
CA GLU A 33 -6.24 -13.01 -3.29
C GLU A 33 -5.30 -13.97 -4.04
N ASN A 34 -5.43 -14.03 -5.37
CA ASN A 34 -4.57 -14.82 -6.25
C ASN A 34 -4.06 -13.96 -7.41
N PRO A 35 -2.84 -14.20 -7.92
CA PRO A 35 -2.29 -13.43 -9.03
C PRO A 35 -3.04 -13.65 -10.36
N SER A 36 -3.88 -14.70 -10.42
CA SER A 36 -4.74 -15.00 -11.57
C SER A 36 -6.12 -14.34 -11.48
N ASP A 37 -6.45 -13.67 -10.37
CA ASP A 37 -7.75 -13.05 -10.17
C ASP A 37 -7.89 -11.78 -11.02
N SER A 38 -9.09 -11.54 -11.53
CA SER A 38 -9.39 -10.38 -12.37
C SER A 38 -9.76 -9.12 -11.58
N GLU A 39 -10.11 -9.28 -10.31
CA GLU A 39 -10.62 -8.21 -9.44
C GLU A 39 -9.94 -8.27 -8.05
N PRO A 40 -9.65 -7.11 -7.43
CA PRO A 40 -9.08 -7.06 -6.10
C PRO A 40 -10.10 -7.43 -5.02
N ALA A 41 -9.61 -8.02 -3.93
CA ALA A 41 -10.44 -8.47 -2.80
C ALA A 41 -10.36 -7.53 -1.59
N LEU A 42 -9.22 -6.87 -1.40
CA LEU A 42 -8.95 -6.00 -0.26
C LEU A 42 -8.46 -4.64 -0.75
N ARG A 43 -8.97 -3.56 -0.15
CA ARG A 43 -8.39 -2.22 -0.29
C ARG A 43 -7.87 -1.73 1.05
N ILE A 44 -6.62 -1.29 1.06
CA ILE A 44 -5.98 -0.64 2.19
C ILE A 44 -5.95 0.86 1.91
N VAL A 45 -6.45 1.66 2.84
CA VAL A 45 -6.66 3.10 2.67
C VAL A 45 -5.84 3.89 3.69
N PHE A 46 -5.14 4.91 3.20
CA PHE A 46 -4.36 5.89 3.95
C PHE A 46 -4.97 7.28 3.75
N PRO A 47 -5.86 7.73 4.65
CA PRO A 47 -6.54 9.01 4.53
C PRO A 47 -5.72 10.18 5.09
N ASP A 48 -6.16 11.41 4.78
CA ASP A 48 -5.65 12.66 5.36
C ASP A 48 -4.13 12.84 5.23
N ILE A 49 -3.60 12.61 4.03
CA ILE A 49 -2.16 12.69 3.74
C ILE A 49 -1.70 14.15 3.75
N VAL A 50 -0.78 14.45 4.66
CA VAL A 50 -0.08 15.73 4.79
C VAL A 50 1.12 15.79 3.85
N SER A 51 1.90 14.70 3.78
CA SER A 51 3.10 14.60 2.96
C SER A 51 3.17 13.24 2.27
N TYR A 52 3.56 13.25 1.00
CA TYR A 52 3.77 12.08 0.18
C TYR A 52 5.15 12.16 -0.47
N SER A 53 5.94 11.10 -0.33
CA SER A 53 7.20 10.92 -1.03
C SER A 53 7.31 9.48 -1.51
N GLU A 54 7.62 9.26 -2.78
CA GLU A 54 7.94 7.94 -3.31
C GLU A 54 9.37 7.90 -3.85
N LYS A 55 9.98 6.72 -3.79
CA LYS A 55 11.28 6.42 -4.37
C LYS A 55 11.22 5.05 -5.04
N ASN A 56 11.57 5.00 -6.31
CA ASN A 56 11.72 3.72 -7.01
C ASN A 56 12.97 2.99 -6.50
N GLN A 57 12.84 1.69 -6.26
CA GLN A 57 13.97 0.84 -5.93
C GLN A 57 14.75 0.53 -7.23
N SER A 58 16.04 0.84 -7.23
CA SER A 58 16.91 0.69 -8.41
C SER A 58 17.13 -0.76 -8.85
N GLU A 59 16.75 -1.72 -8.01
CA GLU A 59 16.86 -3.17 -8.25
C GLU A 59 15.55 -3.79 -8.72
N ALA A 60 14.50 -2.99 -9.01
CA ALA A 60 13.28 -3.50 -9.62
C ALA A 60 13.61 -4.06 -11.02
N LEU A 61 13.67 -5.39 -11.12
CA LEU A 61 14.22 -6.09 -12.27
C LEU A 61 13.32 -6.07 -13.52
N ASP A 62 12.03 -5.72 -13.38
CA ASP A 62 11.09 -5.68 -14.50
C ASP A 62 9.81 -4.89 -14.16
N ASP A 63 9.49 -3.86 -14.95
CA ASP A 63 8.25 -3.08 -14.82
C ASP A 63 7.02 -3.90 -15.27
N GLU A 64 7.21 -4.96 -16.06
CA GLU A 64 6.12 -5.81 -16.59
C GLU A 64 5.57 -6.82 -15.56
N LEU A 65 6.30 -7.07 -14.47
CA LEU A 65 5.87 -7.99 -13.41
C LEU A 65 4.90 -7.33 -12.41
N MET A 66 4.00 -8.12 -11.84
CA MET A 66 3.16 -7.70 -10.72
C MET A 66 4.03 -7.26 -9.53
N ASP A 67 3.65 -6.17 -8.86
CA ASP A 67 4.34 -5.68 -7.67
C ASP A 67 3.77 -6.35 -6.40
N ASP A 68 4.61 -6.56 -5.41
CA ASP A 68 4.24 -7.22 -4.16
C ASP A 68 4.46 -6.25 -2.99
N LEU A 69 3.50 -6.23 -2.08
CA LEU A 69 3.61 -5.52 -0.81
C LEU A 69 4.57 -6.29 0.10
N VAL A 70 5.72 -5.68 0.39
CA VAL A 70 6.74 -6.26 1.28
C VAL A 70 6.40 -5.97 2.74
N SER A 71 6.14 -4.70 3.05
CA SER A 71 5.76 -4.31 4.41
C SER A 71 5.15 -2.91 4.47
N MET A 72 4.43 -2.67 5.56
CA MET A 72 3.91 -1.38 6.00
C MET A 72 4.13 -1.28 7.50
N ASP A 73 4.77 -0.20 7.95
CA ASP A 73 4.94 0.08 9.36
C ASP A 73 4.98 1.58 9.67
N TRP A 74 4.71 1.91 10.92
CA TRP A 74 4.87 3.26 11.44
C TRP A 74 6.34 3.56 11.69
N SER A 75 6.83 4.66 11.10
CA SER A 75 8.18 5.18 11.30
C SER A 75 8.23 6.39 12.26
N GLY A 76 7.12 6.64 12.98
CA GLY A 76 6.94 7.69 13.99
C GLY A 76 5.46 7.86 14.35
N ASP A 77 5.10 8.97 15.01
CA ASP A 77 3.74 9.19 15.50
C ASP A 77 2.69 9.31 14.37
N ASN A 78 3.07 9.89 13.23
CA ASN A 78 2.18 10.17 12.10
C ASN A 78 2.77 9.75 10.75
N LYS A 79 3.85 8.95 10.77
CA LYS A 79 4.59 8.59 9.56
C LYS A 79 4.44 7.11 9.28
N VAL A 80 4.05 6.78 8.06
CA VAL A 80 3.96 5.41 7.58
C VAL A 80 4.96 5.22 6.46
N THR A 81 5.71 4.13 6.54
CA THR A 81 6.56 3.67 5.45
C THR A 81 5.92 2.44 4.83
N ILE A 82 5.71 2.48 3.52
CA ILE A 82 5.19 1.39 2.70
C ILE A 82 6.32 0.94 1.78
N LEU A 83 6.67 -0.34 1.86
CA LEU A 83 7.68 -0.97 1.04
C LEU A 83 7.00 -1.99 0.12
N SER A 84 7.18 -1.81 -1.17
CA SER A 84 6.91 -2.83 -2.18
C SER A 84 8.24 -3.32 -2.80
N CYS A 85 8.18 -4.35 -3.65
CA CYS A 85 9.34 -4.81 -4.40
C CYS A 85 9.89 -3.72 -5.34
N LYS A 86 9.02 -2.86 -5.87
CA LYS A 86 9.41 -1.80 -6.82
C LYS A 86 9.64 -0.43 -6.18
N LYS A 87 8.98 -0.13 -5.06
CA LYS A 87 8.92 1.23 -4.51
C LYS A 87 9.05 1.27 -2.99
N GLU A 88 9.53 2.40 -2.51
CA GLU A 88 9.43 2.83 -1.12
C GLU A 88 8.61 4.13 -1.08
N ILE A 89 7.54 4.14 -0.28
CA ILE A 89 6.65 5.29 -0.11
C ILE A 89 6.67 5.70 1.35
N LEU A 90 6.95 6.98 1.59
CA LEU A 90 6.86 7.60 2.90
C LEU A 90 5.66 8.54 2.91
N LEU A 91 4.76 8.30 3.86
CA LEU A 91 3.57 9.09 4.10
C LEU A 91 3.67 9.77 5.45
N GLU A 92 3.20 11.01 5.51
CA GLU A 92 2.80 11.65 6.75
C GLU A 92 1.29 11.90 6.68
N LEU A 93 0.55 11.43 7.68
CA LEU A 93 -0.90 11.43 7.67
C LEU A 93 -1.47 11.70 9.06
N THR A 94 -2.61 12.39 9.12
CA THR A 94 -3.31 12.70 10.39
C THR A 94 -4.46 11.75 10.68
N GLY A 95 -4.91 11.00 9.67
CA GLY A 95 -5.95 9.98 9.79
C GLY A 95 -5.40 8.65 10.28
N GLN A 96 -6.26 7.65 10.46
CA GLN A 96 -5.82 6.28 10.73
C GLN A 96 -5.99 5.42 9.48
N PRO A 97 -4.94 4.69 9.07
CA PRO A 97 -5.07 3.71 8.00
C PRO A 97 -6.05 2.60 8.37
N PHE A 98 -6.83 2.14 7.40
CA PHE A 98 -7.79 1.07 7.56
C PHE A 98 -7.83 0.18 6.31
N SER A 99 -8.43 -1.00 6.43
CA SER A 99 -8.68 -1.88 5.29
C SER A 99 -10.16 -2.21 5.16
N GLU A 100 -10.61 -2.35 3.93
CA GLU A 100 -11.97 -2.71 3.57
C GLU A 100 -11.96 -3.88 2.58
N LYS A 101 -12.90 -4.81 2.75
CA LYS A 101 -13.13 -5.88 1.77
C LYS A 101 -14.03 -5.33 0.67
N ILE A 102 -13.64 -5.58 -0.57
CA ILE A 102 -14.33 -5.05 -1.76
C ILE A 102 -14.85 -6.15 -2.69
N SER A 103 -14.68 -7.42 -2.31
CA SER A 103 -15.22 -8.63 -2.95
C SER A 103 -16.04 -9.47 -1.98
#